data_AF-A0A521WSS2-F1
#
_entry.id   AF-A0A521WSS2-F1
#
_cell.length_a   1.000
_cell.length_b   1.000
_cell.length_c   1.000
_cell.angle_alpha   90.00
_cell.angle_beta   90.00
_cell.angle_gamma   90.00
#
_symmetry.space_group_name_H-M   'P 1'
#
loop_
_entity.id
_entity.type
_entity.pdbx_description
1 polymer ?
#
loop_
_entity_poly.entity_id
_entity_poly.type
_entity_poly.pdbx_seq_one_letter_code
_entity_poly.pdbx_strand_id
1 'polypeptide(L)'
;MTTEELERKLDNLPNKIIDEVVLLRLSSGVIAIIRKRTLDGKYLEGSSPGAEQYSVTPLPLPFAKFQANVKAKLTKEQAQNKDKYVLFTAKSGNTWIIVQGGYKEFRKLAGKFSDHVVMSWTGRLMRNLGLIRKDDSGADVGFPDTDAERIARYHNIEGAGKSRRKHVFFDLSKEERERLTKLAGETISKNLLKVLS
;
A
#
# COMPACT_ATOMS: atom_id res chain seq x y z
N MET A 1 -13.12 45.93 5.72
CA MET A 1 -11.74 45.50 5.92
C MET A 1 -10.90 46.74 5.96
N THR A 2 -10.29 47.04 7.11
CA THR A 2 -9.51 48.27 7.33
C THR A 2 -8.11 48.15 6.74
N THR A 3 -7.42 49.26 6.54
CA THR A 3 -6.03 49.29 6.04
C THR A 3 -5.08 48.52 6.96
N GLU A 4 -5.24 48.66 8.28
CA GLU A 4 -4.48 47.90 9.29
C GLU A 4 -4.73 46.38 9.23
N GLU A 5 -5.98 45.96 8.94
CA GLU A 5 -6.28 44.54 8.72
C GLU A 5 -5.62 43.99 7.45
N LEU A 6 -5.40 44.83 6.44
CA LEU A 6 -4.74 44.45 5.19
C LEU A 6 -3.23 44.30 5.41
N GLU A 7 -2.60 45.26 6.08
CA GLU A 7 -1.17 45.26 6.41
C GLU A 7 -0.81 44.06 7.29
N ARG A 8 -1.59 43.81 8.34
CA ARG A 8 -1.40 42.63 9.19
C ARG A 8 -1.57 41.31 8.42
N LYS A 9 -2.43 41.25 7.41
CA LYS A 9 -2.56 40.05 6.56
C LYS A 9 -1.38 39.88 5.62
N LEU A 10 -0.86 40.98 5.07
CA LEU A 10 0.34 40.99 4.22
C LEU A 10 1.58 40.56 4.99
N ASP A 11 1.77 41.03 6.23
CA ASP A 11 2.92 40.68 7.07
C ASP A 11 2.93 39.20 7.49
N ASN A 12 1.75 38.58 7.60
CA ASN A 12 1.62 37.15 7.95
C ASN A 12 1.63 36.23 6.72
N LEU A 13 1.56 36.78 5.50
CA LEU A 13 1.51 36.00 4.26
C LEU A 13 2.75 35.11 4.06
N PRO A 14 3.99 35.60 4.29
CA PRO A 14 5.19 34.78 4.13
C PRO A 14 5.22 33.56 5.06
N ASN A 15 4.84 33.75 6.33
CA ASN A 15 4.79 32.66 7.30
C ASN A 15 3.77 31.59 6.90
N LYS A 16 2.57 32.01 6.46
CA LYS A 16 1.56 31.08 5.93
C LYS A 16 2.07 30.28 4.73
N ILE A 17 2.74 30.93 3.78
CA ILE A 17 3.31 30.24 2.62
C ILE A 17 4.38 29.22 3.05
N ILE A 18 5.24 29.58 4.01
CA ILE A 18 6.28 28.68 4.52
C ILE A 18 5.64 27.45 5.18
N ASP A 19 4.65 27.66 6.05
CA ASP A 19 3.95 26.57 6.73
C ASP A 19 3.27 25.64 5.74
N GLU A 20 2.60 26.19 4.71
CA GLU A 20 1.98 25.40 3.66
C GLU A 20 3.00 24.56 2.88
N VAL A 21 4.15 25.12 2.53
CA VAL A 21 5.21 24.40 1.80
C VAL A 21 5.83 23.31 2.66
N VAL A 22 6.05 23.58 3.95
CA VAL A 22 6.56 22.59 4.91
C VAL A 22 5.57 21.45 5.06
N LEU A 23 4.28 21.74 5.31
CA LEU A 23 3.23 20.73 5.43
C LEU A 23 3.14 19.87 4.17
N LEU A 24 3.12 20.47 2.98
CA LEU A 24 3.05 19.73 1.72
C LEU A 24 4.26 18.79 1.54
N ARG A 25 5.47 19.24 1.89
CA ARG A 25 6.68 18.41 1.84
C ARG A 25 6.61 17.25 2.81
N LEU A 26 6.16 17.50 4.05
CA LEU A 26 6.01 16.45 5.06
C LEU A 26 4.98 15.41 4.63
N SER A 27 3.79 15.84 4.21
CA SER A 27 2.75 14.92 3.71
C SER A 27 3.24 14.11 2.51
N SER A 28 3.97 14.73 1.58
CA SER A 28 4.57 14.02 0.44
C SER A 28 5.62 13.00 0.90
N GLY A 29 6.41 13.32 1.93
CA GLY A 29 7.36 12.42 2.57
C GLY A 29 6.69 11.21 3.20
N VAL A 30 5.59 11.42 3.93
CA VAL A 30 4.75 10.33 4.50
C VAL A 30 4.27 9.40 3.40
N ILE A 31 3.67 9.95 2.34
CA ILE A 31 3.16 9.17 1.20
C ILE A 31 4.30 8.36 0.57
N ALA A 32 5.47 8.96 0.35
CA ALA A 32 6.61 8.29 -0.24
C ALA A 32 7.14 7.15 0.63
N ILE A 33 7.21 7.34 1.95
CA ILE A 33 7.63 6.31 2.90
C ILE A 33 6.68 5.12 2.86
N ILE A 34 5.37 5.36 2.99
CA ILE A 34 4.36 4.29 2.95
C ILE A 34 4.41 3.54 1.63
N ARG A 35 4.49 4.25 0.50
CA ARG A 35 4.60 3.63 -0.84
C ARG A 35 5.85 2.78 -0.98
N LYS A 36 7.02 3.29 -0.58
CA LYS A 36 8.27 2.54 -0.67
C LYS A 36 8.23 1.29 0.21
N ARG A 37 7.81 1.43 1.47
CA ARG A 37 7.76 0.32 2.42
C ARG A 37 6.81 -0.79 1.95
N THR A 38 5.62 -0.42 1.45
CA THR A 38 4.66 -1.40 0.90
C THR A 38 5.11 -2.04 -0.40
N LEU A 39 5.90 -1.35 -1.22
CA LEU A 39 6.57 -1.92 -2.40
C LEU A 39 7.62 -2.97 -1.99
N ASP A 40 8.36 -2.70 -0.90
CA ASP A 40 9.36 -3.60 -0.33
C ASP A 40 8.74 -4.76 0.48
N GLY A 41 7.40 -4.85 0.56
CA GLY A 41 6.70 -5.88 1.33
C GLY A 41 6.87 -5.79 2.84
N LYS A 42 7.29 -4.62 3.33
CA LYS A 42 7.48 -4.35 4.74
C LYS A 42 6.17 -3.82 5.32
N TYR A 43 5.75 -4.39 6.44
CA TYR A 43 4.54 -4.01 7.14
C TYR A 43 4.86 -3.67 8.59
N LEU A 44 4.00 -2.86 9.19
CA LEU A 44 4.11 -2.39 10.56
C LEU A 44 3.71 -3.48 11.56
N GLU A 45 4.06 -3.23 12.81
CA GLU A 45 3.54 -3.96 13.96
C GLU A 45 2.00 -4.00 13.94
N GLY A 46 1.43 -5.12 14.39
CA GLY A 46 -0.01 -5.41 14.28
C GLY A 46 -0.43 -6.13 12.99
N SER A 47 0.49 -6.33 12.05
CA SER A 47 0.29 -7.19 10.88
C SER A 47 0.15 -8.66 11.28
N SER A 48 -0.58 -9.43 10.48
CA SER A 48 -0.69 -10.88 10.72
C SER A 48 0.65 -11.59 10.53
N PRO A 49 0.92 -12.70 11.25
CA PRO A 49 2.11 -13.51 11.02
C PRO A 49 2.24 -13.93 9.55
N GLY A 50 3.41 -13.68 8.95
CA GLY A 50 3.68 -13.97 7.54
C GLY A 50 2.91 -13.07 6.56
N ALA A 51 2.51 -11.86 6.96
CA ALA A 51 1.85 -10.87 6.09
C ALA A 51 2.74 -10.44 4.91
N GLU A 52 4.06 -10.53 5.07
CA GLU A 52 5.05 -10.28 4.04
C GLU A 52 5.13 -11.41 3.01
N GLN A 53 4.62 -12.61 3.31
CA GLN A 53 4.70 -13.77 2.42
C GLN A 53 3.36 -14.14 1.80
N TYR A 54 3.38 -14.48 0.50
CA TYR A 54 2.22 -15.10 -0.15
C TYR A 54 1.99 -16.51 0.40
N SER A 55 0.71 -16.92 0.49
CA SER A 55 0.36 -18.25 0.97
C SER A 55 0.94 -19.36 0.08
N VAL A 56 1.55 -20.34 0.75
CA VAL A 56 2.04 -21.60 0.17
C VAL A 56 1.06 -22.76 0.42
N THR A 57 -0.08 -22.50 1.05
CA THR A 57 -1.12 -23.51 1.29
C THR A 57 -1.73 -23.93 -0.04
N PRO A 58 -1.98 -25.24 -0.27
CA PRO A 58 -2.56 -25.72 -1.52
C PRO A 58 -3.78 -24.91 -1.96
N LEU A 59 -3.74 -24.44 -3.20
CA LEU A 59 -4.76 -23.54 -3.75
C LEU A 59 -5.66 -24.30 -4.72
N PRO A 60 -6.92 -24.61 -4.35
CA PRO A 60 -7.90 -25.14 -5.29
C PRO A 60 -8.49 -24.00 -6.12
N LEU A 61 -8.52 -24.16 -7.44
CA LEU A 61 -9.21 -23.25 -8.36
C LEU A 61 -9.74 -23.98 -9.61
N PRO A 62 -10.77 -23.43 -10.29
CA PRO A 62 -11.23 -23.97 -11.56
C PRO A 62 -10.09 -24.00 -12.60
N PHE A 63 -9.94 -25.11 -13.31
CA PHE A 63 -8.85 -25.29 -14.28
C PHE A 63 -8.88 -24.24 -15.40
N ALA A 64 -10.07 -23.85 -15.84
CA ALA A 64 -10.24 -22.76 -16.81
C ALA A 64 -9.69 -21.42 -16.30
N LYS A 65 -9.93 -21.08 -15.03
CA LYS A 65 -9.39 -19.85 -14.42
C LYS A 65 -7.88 -19.90 -14.27
N PHE A 66 -7.33 -21.07 -13.95
CA PHE A 66 -5.89 -21.29 -13.92
C PHE A 66 -5.28 -21.01 -15.30
N GLN A 67 -5.77 -21.69 -16.34
CA GLN A 67 -5.29 -21.56 -17.72
C GLN A 67 -5.39 -20.13 -18.29
N ALA A 68 -6.39 -19.36 -17.85
CA ALA A 68 -6.57 -17.97 -18.25
C ALA A 68 -5.52 -17.01 -17.65
N ASN A 69 -4.86 -17.39 -16.55
CA ASN A 69 -3.96 -16.50 -15.81
C ASN A 69 -2.48 -16.90 -15.87
N VAL A 70 -2.16 -18.15 -16.20
CA VAL A 70 -0.78 -18.63 -16.32
C VAL A 70 -0.20 -18.31 -17.70
N LYS A 71 1.09 -17.96 -17.77
CA LYS A 71 1.75 -17.63 -19.05
C LYS A 71 1.92 -18.86 -19.94
N ALA A 72 2.30 -19.98 -19.33
CA ALA A 72 2.44 -21.26 -20.01
C ALA A 72 1.20 -22.11 -19.75
N LYS A 73 0.43 -22.38 -20.81
CA LYS A 73 -0.73 -23.27 -20.72
C LYS A 73 -0.24 -24.69 -20.45
N LEU A 74 -0.72 -25.29 -19.36
CA LEU A 74 -0.41 -26.69 -19.07
C LEU A 74 -1.30 -27.60 -19.91
N THR A 75 -0.74 -28.66 -20.48
CA THR A 75 -1.56 -29.78 -20.96
C THR A 75 -2.19 -30.52 -19.77
N LYS A 76 -3.25 -31.29 -20.01
CA LYS A 76 -3.89 -32.08 -18.94
C LYS A 76 -2.92 -33.07 -18.28
N GLU A 77 -2.02 -33.65 -19.07
CA GLU A 77 -0.97 -34.57 -18.60
C GLU A 77 0.07 -33.85 -17.73
N GLN A 78 0.54 -32.68 -18.14
CA GLN A 78 1.47 -31.87 -17.33
C GLN A 78 0.85 -31.44 -16.00
N ALA A 79 -0.46 -31.21 -16.00
CA ALA A 79 -1.21 -30.80 -14.83
C ALA A 79 -1.60 -31.98 -13.90
N GLN A 80 -1.25 -33.22 -14.26
CA GLN A 80 -1.40 -34.41 -13.40
C GLN A 80 -0.13 -34.74 -12.58
N ASN A 81 0.91 -33.90 -12.64
CA ASN A 81 2.11 -34.06 -11.82
C ASN A 81 1.77 -33.81 -10.34
N LYS A 82 1.55 -34.88 -9.55
CA LYS A 82 1.10 -34.81 -8.15
C LYS A 82 1.98 -33.97 -7.23
N ASP A 83 3.27 -33.82 -7.54
CA ASP A 83 4.20 -33.03 -6.75
C ASP A 83 3.95 -31.52 -6.89
N LYS A 84 3.32 -31.10 -8.00
CA LYS A 84 3.07 -29.69 -8.31
C LYS A 84 1.59 -29.36 -8.44
N TYR A 85 0.82 -30.27 -9.01
CA TYR A 85 -0.57 -30.09 -9.42
C TYR A 85 -1.41 -31.35 -9.21
N VAL A 86 -2.66 -31.16 -8.80
CA VAL A 86 -3.64 -32.26 -8.81
C VAL A 86 -4.87 -31.80 -9.57
N LEU A 87 -5.13 -32.43 -10.72
CA LEU A 87 -6.40 -32.28 -11.42
C LEU A 87 -7.44 -33.24 -10.87
N PHE A 88 -8.66 -32.74 -10.68
CA PHE A 88 -9.81 -33.57 -10.37
C PHE A 88 -11.08 -32.96 -10.98
N THR A 89 -12.07 -33.80 -11.22
CA THR A 89 -13.40 -33.35 -11.64
C THR A 89 -14.29 -33.28 -10.41
N ALA A 90 -14.84 -32.11 -10.13
CA ALA A 90 -15.80 -31.93 -9.06
C ALA A 90 -17.13 -32.63 -9.40
N LYS A 91 -17.96 -32.91 -8.38
CA LYS A 91 -19.30 -33.50 -8.58
C LYS A 91 -20.18 -32.68 -9.54
N SER A 92 -19.91 -31.39 -9.70
CA SER A 92 -20.59 -30.51 -10.66
C SER A 92 -20.15 -30.70 -12.12
N GLY A 93 -19.25 -31.65 -12.43
CA GLY A 93 -18.70 -31.87 -13.76
C GLY A 93 -17.55 -30.91 -14.13
N ASN A 94 -17.31 -29.88 -13.33
CA ASN A 94 -16.23 -28.92 -13.57
C ASN A 94 -14.86 -29.51 -13.23
N THR A 95 -13.86 -29.25 -14.08
CA THR A 95 -12.46 -29.60 -13.81
C THR A 95 -11.80 -28.55 -12.91
N TRP A 96 -11.18 -29.01 -11.84
CA TRP A 96 -10.43 -28.23 -10.88
C TRP A 96 -8.97 -28.64 -10.88
N ILE A 97 -8.12 -27.71 -10.46
CA ILE A 97 -6.71 -27.93 -10.21
C ILE A 97 -6.36 -27.48 -8.79
N ILE A 98 -5.54 -28.25 -8.10
CA ILE A 98 -4.91 -27.87 -6.84
C ILE A 98 -3.46 -27.54 -7.15
N VAL A 99 -3.04 -26.31 -6.88
CA VAL A 99 -1.63 -25.89 -6.97
C VAL A 99 -0.98 -26.12 -5.61
N GLN A 100 -0.06 -27.08 -5.52
CA GLN A 100 0.52 -27.51 -4.22
C GLN A 100 1.34 -26.41 -3.56
N GLY A 101 2.09 -25.61 -4.33
CA GLY A 101 2.81 -24.43 -3.83
C GLY A 101 1.94 -23.20 -3.54
N GLY A 102 0.61 -23.38 -3.56
CA GLY A 102 -0.36 -22.37 -3.19
C GLY A 102 -0.42 -21.14 -4.09
N TYR A 103 -0.82 -20.02 -3.49
CA TYR A 103 -0.99 -18.76 -4.20
C TYR A 103 0.35 -18.16 -4.67
N LYS A 104 1.44 -18.40 -3.92
CA LYS A 104 2.80 -18.00 -4.31
C LYS A 104 3.20 -18.62 -5.65
N GLU A 105 3.05 -19.94 -5.78
CA GLU A 105 3.39 -20.66 -7.02
C GLU A 105 2.47 -20.26 -8.17
N PHE A 106 1.16 -20.11 -7.91
CA PHE A 106 0.23 -19.62 -8.93
C PHE A 106 0.65 -18.25 -9.51
N ARG A 107 1.11 -17.31 -8.66
CA ARG A 107 1.63 -16.00 -9.12
C ARG A 107 2.89 -16.17 -9.97
N LYS A 108 3.82 -17.03 -9.55
CA LYS A 108 5.05 -17.33 -10.29
C LYS A 108 4.73 -17.88 -11.68
N LEU A 109 3.78 -18.80 -11.80
CA LEU A 109 3.30 -19.37 -13.07
C LEU A 109 2.59 -18.33 -13.96
N ALA A 110 1.91 -17.35 -13.34
CA ALA A 110 1.37 -16.18 -14.03
C ALA A 110 2.45 -15.16 -14.44
N GLY A 111 3.72 -15.41 -14.13
CA GLY A 111 4.84 -14.50 -14.34
C GLY A 111 4.67 -13.17 -13.59
N LYS A 112 4.00 -13.21 -12.44
CA LYS A 112 3.83 -12.09 -11.52
C LYS A 112 4.87 -12.20 -10.41
N PHE A 113 5.32 -11.05 -9.90
CA PHE A 113 6.18 -10.98 -8.72
C PHE A 113 5.59 -11.77 -7.55
N SER A 114 6.42 -12.57 -6.87
CA SER A 114 5.99 -13.57 -5.87
C SER A 114 6.85 -13.65 -4.60
N ASP A 115 7.91 -12.85 -4.47
CA ASP A 115 8.87 -13.01 -3.36
C ASP A 115 8.29 -12.52 -2.04
N HIS A 116 7.53 -11.43 -2.10
CA HIS A 116 6.78 -10.88 -0.98
C HIS A 116 5.44 -10.32 -1.41
N VAL A 117 4.52 -10.17 -0.46
CA VAL A 117 3.23 -9.52 -0.69
C VAL A 117 3.46 -8.05 -0.95
N VAL A 118 3.08 -7.61 -2.15
CA VAL A 118 3.06 -6.20 -2.51
C VAL A 118 1.61 -5.69 -2.51
N MET A 119 1.32 -4.66 -1.71
CA MET A 119 0.01 -3.98 -1.66
C MET A 119 -0.30 -3.13 -2.91
N SER A 120 0.54 -3.23 -3.94
CA SER A 120 0.38 -2.56 -5.23
C SER A 120 -0.53 -3.32 -6.20
N TRP A 121 -1.30 -4.32 -5.75
CA TRP A 121 -1.94 -5.29 -6.65
C TRP A 121 -2.95 -4.69 -7.66
N THR A 122 -3.39 -3.44 -7.50
CA THR A 122 -4.04 -2.67 -8.60
C THR A 122 -3.29 -1.39 -8.98
N GLY A 123 -2.23 -1.06 -8.24
CA GLY A 123 -1.62 0.25 -8.13
C GLY A 123 -2.58 1.34 -7.66
N ARG A 124 -3.91 1.16 -7.82
CA ARG A 124 -4.97 2.14 -7.53
C ARG A 124 -4.98 2.52 -6.06
N LEU A 125 -4.83 1.55 -5.15
CA LEU A 125 -4.77 1.85 -3.71
C LEU A 125 -3.63 2.83 -3.42
N MET A 126 -2.38 2.46 -3.69
CA MET A 126 -1.22 3.32 -3.42
C MET A 126 -1.19 4.59 -4.29
N ARG A 127 -1.74 4.57 -5.51
CA ARG A 127 -1.91 5.78 -6.34
C ARG A 127 -2.91 6.76 -5.74
N ASN A 128 -3.96 6.26 -5.09
CA ASN A 128 -4.98 7.07 -4.42
C ASN A 128 -4.55 7.52 -3.02
N LEU A 129 -3.42 7.06 -2.49
CA LEU A 129 -2.87 7.63 -1.26
C LEU A 129 -2.39 9.06 -1.53
N GLY A 130 -3.01 10.04 -0.86
CA GLY A 130 -2.79 11.46 -1.08
C GLY A 130 -3.15 12.30 0.13
N LEU A 131 -3.07 13.62 -0.03
CA LEU A 131 -3.53 14.61 0.94
C LEU A 131 -5.07 14.72 0.85
N ILE A 132 -5.79 14.49 1.95
CA ILE A 132 -7.26 14.60 1.99
C ILE A 132 -7.68 15.96 2.53
N ARG A 133 -6.99 16.45 3.55
CA ARG A 133 -7.29 17.73 4.20
C ARG A 133 -5.98 18.45 4.51
N LYS A 134 -6.00 19.77 4.37
CA LYS A 134 -4.95 20.67 4.83
C LYS A 134 -5.62 21.88 5.46
N ASP A 135 -5.22 22.21 6.67
CA ASP A 135 -5.57 23.46 7.33
C ASP A 135 -4.32 24.07 7.98
N ASP A 136 -4.50 25.23 8.61
CA ASP A 136 -3.42 25.98 9.25
C ASP A 136 -2.76 25.19 10.41
N SER A 137 -3.38 24.11 10.90
CA SER A 137 -2.90 23.30 12.03
C SER A 137 -2.30 21.95 11.62
N GLY A 138 -2.53 21.50 10.38
CA GLY A 138 -2.04 20.20 9.95
C GLY A 138 -2.49 19.75 8.57
N ALA A 139 -2.06 18.54 8.22
CA ALA A 139 -2.32 17.91 6.94
C ALA A 139 -2.63 16.42 7.12
N ASP A 140 -3.79 16.00 6.64
CA ASP A 140 -4.24 14.62 6.70
C ASP A 140 -3.86 13.88 5.42
N VAL A 141 -3.16 12.76 5.59
CA VAL A 141 -2.83 11.84 4.49
C VAL A 141 -3.77 10.64 4.55
N GLY A 142 -4.36 10.26 3.41
CA GLY A 142 -5.19 9.06 3.30
C GLY A 142 -5.72 8.83 1.90
N PHE A 143 -6.88 8.19 1.79
CA PHE A 143 -7.50 7.81 0.51
C PHE A 143 -8.77 8.66 0.27
N PRO A 144 -8.82 9.51 -0.77
CA PRO A 144 -10.01 10.29 -1.10
C PRO A 144 -11.11 9.45 -1.79
N ASP A 145 -10.72 8.32 -2.38
CA ASP A 145 -11.62 7.36 -3.02
C ASP A 145 -12.15 6.38 -1.97
N THR A 146 -13.46 6.35 -1.78
CA THR A 146 -14.13 5.52 -0.74
C THR A 146 -13.83 4.03 -0.88
N ASP A 147 -13.63 3.55 -2.12
CA ASP A 147 -13.21 2.18 -2.38
C ASP A 147 -11.78 1.91 -1.90
N ALA A 148 -10.84 2.80 -2.21
CA ALA A 148 -9.47 2.71 -1.73
C ALA A 148 -9.40 2.80 -0.19
N GLU A 149 -10.17 3.69 0.41
CA GLU A 149 -10.30 3.81 1.87
C GLU A 149 -10.81 2.50 2.50
N ARG A 150 -11.91 1.95 1.95
CA ARG A 150 -12.47 0.68 2.41
C ARG A 150 -11.46 -0.46 2.30
N ILE A 151 -10.74 -0.56 1.18
CA ILE A 151 -9.67 -1.55 1.00
C ILE A 151 -8.55 -1.35 2.03
N ALA A 152 -8.12 -0.11 2.25
CA ALA A 152 -7.10 0.20 3.26
C ALA A 152 -7.57 -0.23 4.67
N ARG A 153 -8.83 0.00 5.01
CA ARG A 153 -9.42 -0.43 6.29
C ARG A 153 -9.39 -1.94 6.47
N TYR A 154 -9.71 -2.72 5.43
CA TYR A 154 -9.57 -4.18 5.50
C TYR A 154 -8.13 -4.61 5.76
N HIS A 155 -7.15 -3.96 5.13
CA HIS A 155 -5.74 -4.34 5.32
C HIS A 155 -5.18 -3.91 6.67
N ASN A 156 -5.59 -2.76 7.21
CA ASN A 156 -5.02 -2.24 8.45
C ASN A 156 -5.78 -2.67 9.71
N ILE A 157 -7.10 -2.84 9.64
CA ILE A 157 -7.95 -3.00 10.83
C ILE A 157 -8.67 -4.34 10.85
N GLU A 158 -9.45 -4.68 9.82
CA GLU A 158 -10.38 -5.80 9.88
C GLU A 158 -9.78 -7.16 9.49
N GLY A 159 -8.78 -7.13 8.60
CA GLY A 159 -8.22 -8.30 7.94
C GLY A 159 -8.83 -8.54 6.56
N ALA A 160 -7.97 -8.73 5.56
CA ALA A 160 -8.36 -8.94 4.18
C ALA A 160 -8.55 -10.44 3.84
N GLY A 161 -9.55 -10.71 2.99
CA GLY A 161 -9.84 -12.04 2.45
C GLY A 161 -10.40 -13.03 3.47
N LYS A 162 -10.54 -14.30 3.04
CA LYS A 162 -11.15 -15.37 3.86
C LYS A 162 -10.40 -15.62 5.18
N SER A 163 -9.07 -15.49 5.15
CA SER A 163 -8.20 -15.68 6.33
C SER A 163 -8.06 -14.43 7.21
N ARG A 164 -8.76 -13.33 6.88
CA ARG A 164 -8.70 -12.05 7.61
C ARG A 164 -7.27 -11.58 7.91
N ARG A 165 -6.38 -11.66 6.91
CA ARG A 165 -4.97 -11.27 7.10
C ARG A 165 -4.82 -9.75 7.09
N LYS A 166 -4.15 -9.22 8.10
CA LYS A 166 -3.81 -7.79 8.20
C LYS A 166 -2.42 -7.54 7.63
N HIS A 167 -2.34 -6.48 6.83
CA HIS A 167 -1.13 -5.93 6.28
C HIS A 167 -1.09 -4.48 6.74
N VAL A 168 -0.66 -4.24 7.98
CA VAL A 168 -0.67 -2.89 8.54
C VAL A 168 0.41 -2.10 7.83
N PHE A 169 -0.01 -1.09 7.07
CA PHE A 169 0.89 -0.27 6.28
C PHE A 169 0.61 1.22 6.43
N PHE A 170 -0.58 1.58 6.90
CA PHE A 170 -1.11 2.93 6.87
C PHE A 170 -0.86 3.64 8.20
N ASP A 171 0.43 3.83 8.48
CA ASP A 171 0.95 4.71 9.53
C ASP A 171 2.47 4.84 9.31
N LEU A 172 3.17 5.53 10.19
CA LEU A 172 4.62 5.58 10.25
C LEU A 172 5.15 4.73 11.42
N SER A 173 6.28 4.06 11.21
CA SER A 173 7.03 3.49 12.32
C SER A 173 7.61 4.60 13.19
N LYS A 174 8.07 4.27 14.40
CA LYS A 174 8.71 5.27 15.29
C LYS A 174 9.92 5.92 14.61
N GLU A 175 10.75 5.11 13.97
CA GLU A 175 11.97 5.54 13.27
C GLU A 175 11.64 6.45 12.08
N GLU A 176 10.57 6.15 11.35
CA GLU A 176 10.12 6.97 10.22
C GLU A 176 9.57 8.31 10.68
N ARG A 177 8.83 8.35 11.81
CA ARG A 177 8.36 9.60 12.43
C ARG A 177 9.55 10.46 12.84
N GLU A 178 10.50 9.89 13.56
CA GLU A 178 11.71 10.60 14.01
C GLU A 178 12.50 11.18 12.82
N ARG A 179 12.64 10.39 11.75
CA ARG A 179 13.29 10.85 10.52
C ARG A 179 12.56 12.02 9.87
N LEU A 180 11.23 11.98 9.78
CA LEU A 180 10.43 13.08 9.22
C LEU A 180 10.47 14.32 10.11
N THR A 181 10.42 14.18 11.43
CA THR A 181 10.55 15.28 12.39
C THR A 181 11.90 15.98 12.23
N LYS A 182 13.00 15.23 12.09
CA LYS A 182 14.32 15.81 11.84
C LYS A 182 14.36 16.60 10.54
N LEU A 183 13.82 16.04 9.45
CA LEU A 183 13.73 16.71 8.16
C LEU A 183 12.86 17.99 8.21
N ALA A 184 11.77 17.96 8.99
CA ALA A 184 10.91 19.11 9.24
C ALA A 184 11.72 20.25 9.90
N GLY A 185 12.41 19.93 11.00
CA GLY A 185 13.22 20.90 11.74
C GLY A 185 14.32 21.51 10.89
N GLU A 186 15.06 20.70 10.12
CA GLU A 186 16.09 21.20 9.19
C GLU A 186 15.50 22.12 8.10
N THR A 187 14.30 21.81 7.60
CA THR A 187 13.64 22.61 6.56
C THR A 187 13.16 23.95 7.11
N ILE A 188 12.52 23.95 8.29
CA ILE A 188 12.05 25.16 8.96
C ILE A 188 13.25 26.07 9.27
N SER A 189 14.32 25.54 9.88
CA SER A 189 15.52 26.31 10.21
C SER A 189 16.15 26.96 8.98
N LYS A 190 16.28 26.22 7.86
CA LYS A 190 16.80 26.78 6.59
C LYS A 190 15.91 27.88 6.02
N ASN A 191 14.59 27.71 6.09
CA ASN A 191 13.65 28.71 5.58
C ASN A 191 13.64 29.98 6.45
N LEU A 192 13.68 29.84 7.78
CA LEU A 192 13.78 30.97 8.71
C LEU A 192 15.06 31.78 8.47
N LEU A 193 16.20 31.11 8.33
CA LEU A 193 17.47 31.77 8.04
C LEU A 193 17.43 32.58 6.73
N LYS A 194 16.73 32.09 5.71
CA LYS A 194 16.58 32.76 4.41
C LYS A 194 15.64 33.98 4.46
N VAL A 195 14.68 33.99 5.39
CA VAL A 195 13.76 35.12 5.58
C VAL A 195 14.40 36.22 6.43
N LEU A 196 15.30 35.85 7.35
CA LEU A 196 15.99 36.77 8.25
C LEU A 196 17.28 37.37 7.66
N SER A 197 17.82 36.79 6.58
CA SER A 197 18.99 37.27 5.83
C SER A 197 18.60 38.20 4.69
#